data_AF-F3AAX2-F1
#
_entry.id   AF-F3AAX2-F1
#
_cell.length_a   1.000
_cell.length_b   1.000
_cell.length_c   1.000
_cell.angle_alpha   90.00
_cell.angle_beta   90.00
_cell.angle_gamma   90.00
#
_symmetry.space_group_name_H-M   'P 1'
#
loop_
_entity.id
_entity.type
_entity.pdbx_description
1 polymer ?
#
loop_
_entity_poly.entity_id
_entity_poly.type
_entity_poly.pdbx_seq_one_letter_code
_entity_poly.pdbx_strand_id
1 'polypeptide(L)' 'MSLPLLQVKDISYTYHTKAGETPALSHISFSVFPGEFIAIVGPSGCGNAMCE' A
#
# COMPACT_ATOMS: atom_id res chain seq x y z
N MET A 1 -5.62 -24.88 -6.81
CA MET A 1 -5.81 -23.42 -6.74
C MET A 1 -5.22 -22.97 -5.41
N SER A 2 -4.17 -22.16 -5.44
CA SER A 2 -3.52 -21.66 -4.23
C SER A 2 -4.37 -20.58 -3.56
N LEU A 3 -4.48 -20.63 -2.24
CA LEU A 3 -5.09 -19.56 -1.45
C LEU A 3 -4.13 -18.36 -1.40
N PRO A 4 -4.64 -17.12 -1.41
CA PRO A 4 -3.79 -15.95 -1.23
C PRO A 4 -3.18 -15.96 0.17
N LEU A 5 -1.89 -15.63 0.27
CA LEU A 5 -1.18 -15.49 1.54
C LEU A 5 -1.60 -14.22 2.29
N LEU A 6 -1.87 -13.16 1.53
CA LEU A 6 -2.33 -11.89 2.05
C LEU A 6 -3.50 -11.40 1.23
N GLN A 7 -4.55 -10.92 1.90
CA GLN A 7 -5.67 -10.27 1.26
C GLN A 7 -5.91 -8.92 1.93
N VAL A 8 -5.78 -7.86 1.15
CA VAL A 8 -5.99 -6.48 1.57
C VAL A 8 -7.28 -6.01 0.90
N LYS A 9 -8.20 -5.44 1.69
CA LYS A 9 -9.48 -4.91 1.21
C LYS A 9 -9.70 -3.51 1.72
N ASP A 10 -10.12 -2.65 0.81
CA ASP A 10 -10.56 -1.28 1.06
C ASP A 10 -9.63 -0.47 1.96
N ILE A 11 -8.33 -0.54 1.67
CA ILE A 11 -7.34 0.26 2.40
C ILE A 11 -7.18 1.61 1.75
N SER A 12 -7.28 2.64 2.58
CA SER A 12 -6.96 4.02 2.26
C SER A 12 -5.91 4.51 3.25
N TYR A 13 -4.96 5.30 2.76
CA TYR A 13 -3.88 5.82 3.58
C TYR A 13 -3.53 7.24 3.13
N THR A 14 -3.43 8.15 4.09
CA THR A 14 -3.13 9.56 3.87
C THR A 14 -1.91 9.92 4.68
N TYR A 15 -0.88 10.49 4.03
CA TYR A 15 0.25 11.06 4.74
C TYR A 15 -0.15 12.41 5.32
N HIS A 16 -0.04 12.55 6.65
CA HIS A 16 -0.16 13.83 7.32
C HIS A 16 1.23 14.47 7.41
N THR A 17 1.49 15.48 6.58
CA THR A 17 2.75 16.21 6.58
C THR A 17 2.55 17.64 7.07
N LYS A 18 3.63 18.33 7.45
CA LYS A 18 3.56 19.76 7.83
C LYS A 18 3.02 20.66 6.71
N ALA A 19 3.10 20.22 5.45
CA ALA A 19 2.59 20.93 4.28
C ALA A 19 1.09 20.68 4.01
N GLY A 20 0.49 19.70 4.69
CA GLY A 20 -0.91 19.29 4.49
C GLY A 20 -1.08 17.78 4.43
N GLU A 21 -2.32 17.37 4.19
CA GLU A 21 -2.72 15.98 4.01
C GLU A 21 -2.59 15.58 2.54
N THR A 22 -1.83 14.51 2.28
CA THR A 22 -1.66 13.96 0.93
C THR A 22 -2.20 12.53 0.89
N PRO A 23 -3.32 12.26 0.18
CA PRO A 23 -3.82 10.90 0.03
C PRO A 23 -2.82 10.08 -0.80
N ALA A 24 -2.33 8.98 -0.23
CA ALA A 24 -1.36 8.08 -0.85
C ALA A 24 -2.00 6.81 -1.40
N LEU A 25 -2.96 6.26 -0.66
CA LEU A 25 -3.76 5.11 -1.07
C LEU A 25 -5.23 5.50 -0.95
N SER A 26 -6.04 5.16 -1.95
CA SER A 26 -7.47 5.45 -1.97
C SER A 26 -8.23 4.21 -2.41
N HIS A 27 -8.92 3.58 -1.44
CA HIS A 27 -9.79 2.42 -1.65
C HIS A 27 -9.13 1.26 -2.41
N ILE A 28 -7.90 0.89 -2.03
CA ILE A 28 -7.18 -0.19 -2.71
C ILE A 28 -7.54 -1.56 -2.13
N SER A 29 -7.74 -2.54 -3.01
CA SER A 29 -7.98 -3.94 -2.64
C SER A 29 -7.13 -4.84 -3.52
N PHE A 30 -6.30 -5.69 -2.91
CA PHE A 30 -5.45 -6.63 -3.65
C PHE A 30 -5.22 -7.91 -2.84
N SER A 31 -4.79 -8.97 -3.52
CA SER A 31 -4.41 -10.24 -2.88
C SER A 31 -3.02 -10.64 -3.37
N VAL A 32 -2.20 -11.16 -2.48
CA VAL A 32 -0.84 -11.65 -2.77
C VAL A 32 -0.85 -13.16 -2.70
N PHE A 33 -0.46 -13.81 -3.78
CA PHE A 33 -0.33 -15.26 -3.85
C PHE A 33 1.12 -15.71 -3.54
N PRO A 34 1.34 -16.99 -3.20
CA PRO A 34 2.69 -17.50 -2.96
C PRO A 34 3.62 -17.25 -4.17
N GLY A 35 4.75 -16.57 -3.93
CA GLY A 35 5.73 -16.25 -4.97
C GLY A 35 5.47 -14.92 -5.71
N GLU A 36 4.39 -14.21 -5.39
CA GLU A 36 4.15 -12.86 -5.92
C GLU A 36 4.81 -11.79 -5.06
N PHE A 37 5.30 -10.75 -5.73
CA PHE A 37 5.86 -9.56 -5.10
C PHE A 37 5.13 -8.32 -5.60
N ILE A 38 4.59 -7.51 -4.68
CA ILE A 38 3.88 -6.28 -4.99
C ILE A 38 4.66 -5.10 -4.42
N ALA A 39 4.95 -4.12 -5.26
CA ALA A 39 5.57 -2.85 -4.85
C ALA A 39 4.55 -1.71 -5.02
N ILE A 40 4.38 -0.92 -3.96
CA ILE A 40 3.58 0.31 -4.01
C ILE A 40 4.53 1.45 -4.33
N VAL A 41 4.31 2.12 -5.47
CA VAL A 41 5.14 3.24 -5.93
C VAL A 41 4.28 4.50 -6.06
N GLY A 42 4.81 5.62 -5.57
CA GLY A 42 4.17 6.92 -5.66
C GLY A 42 5.20 8.03 -5.89
N PRO A 43 4.79 9.22 -6.38
CA PRO A 43 5.69 10.32 -6.66
C PRO A 43 6.50 10.72 -5.42
N SER A 44 7.77 11.06 -5.68
CA SER A 44 8.85 11.31 -4.72
C SER A 44 8.40 12.10 -3.49
N GLY A 45 8.22 11.38 -2.37
CA GLY A 45 7.64 11.91 -1.14
C GLY A 45 6.72 10.90 -0.43
N CYS A 46 6.27 9.86 -1.13
CA CYS A 46 5.65 8.68 -0.51
C CYS A 46 6.71 7.95 0.32
N GLY A 47 6.58 8.01 1.64
CA GLY A 47 7.45 7.27 2.54
C GLY A 47 7.44 5.79 2.19
N ASN A 48 8.49 5.33 1.51
CA ASN A 48 8.94 3.94 1.50
C ASN A 48 9.40 3.55 2.91
N ALA A 49 8.55 3.76 3.91
CA ALA A 49 8.86 3.45 5.29
C ALA A 49 8.74 1.93 5.44
N MET A 50 9.92 1.31 5.33
CA MET A 50 10.29 0.03 5.91
C MET A 50 9.39 -0.36 7.09
N CYS A 51 8.77 -1.54 6.98
CA CYS A 51 8.43 -2.33 8.15
C CYS A 51 9.72 -3.01 8.63
N GLU A 52 10.20 -2.64 9.81
CA GLU A 52 10.88 -3.61 10.69
C GLU A 52 9.84 -4.52 11.36
#